data_AF-A0A0F3RSY0-F1
#
_entry.id   AF-A0A0F3RSY0-F1
#
_cell.length_a   1.000
_cell.length_b   1.000
_cell.length_c   1.000
_cell.angle_alpha   90.00
_cell.angle_beta   90.00
_cell.angle_gamma   90.00
#
_symmetry.space_group_name_H-M   'P 1'
#
loop_
_entity.id
_entity.type
_entity.pdbx_description
1 polymer ?
#
loop_
_entity_poly.entity_id
_entity_poly.type
_entity_poly.pdbx_seq_one_letter_code
_entity_poly.pdbx_strand_id
1 'polypeptide(L)'
;MKKWVWVVATIVVALLIGGYAYSNHHATAKEYDAAMTNGRTALQAKNYTQAESYFQNALKRKLNDPTAQTYLTQTQRFVSGEDALTARKFARAEGRYQKVQDTKGGSPVLVKRAKQRLTTVKKIRANVAQFQQILTKAQEQNQALNYGASNNTLDELFNNKQFQQAYYKGLYTRALALRKANNAGQTSAVSSNSSTTTSPSSSASSTTGSTSTSSSSSSAALTSSEAAAASNYQGKNEYTVTKKQTELNGKVITAAQISSARQTINAAGGAADAMSDQDVRVAMQQADKKGLSLTKYTQTYLK
;
A
#
# COMPACT_ATOMS: atom_id res chain seq x y z
N MET A 1 14.93 4.94 -17.88
CA MET A 1 15.22 3.49 -18.00
C MET A 1 16.61 3.25 -17.49
N LYS A 2 16.75 2.36 -16.49
CA LYS A 2 17.87 1.44 -16.33
C LYS A 2 17.39 0.41 -15.33
N LYS A 3 17.04 -0.76 -15.86
CA LYS A 3 17.05 -2.02 -15.12
C LYS A 3 18.46 -2.18 -14.53
N TRP A 4 18.67 -3.06 -13.55
CA TRP A 4 19.79 -4.02 -13.52
C TRP A 4 19.61 -4.85 -12.23
N VAL A 5 19.09 -6.05 -12.43
CA VAL A 5 19.83 -7.33 -12.31
C VAL A 5 19.82 -7.81 -10.86
N TRP A 6 18.77 -8.57 -10.57
CA TRP A 6 18.83 -9.66 -9.62
C TRP A 6 19.82 -10.72 -10.14
N VAL A 7 20.41 -11.50 -9.23
CA VAL A 7 21.27 -12.69 -9.45
C VAL A 7 22.77 -12.38 -9.56
N VAL A 8 23.49 -12.44 -8.43
CA VAL A 8 24.69 -13.28 -8.20
C VAL A 8 24.90 -13.36 -6.67
N ALA A 9 24.41 -14.41 -6.02
CA ALA A 9 24.69 -14.63 -4.57
C ALA A 9 25.00 -16.10 -4.23
N THR A 10 25.26 -16.96 -5.22
CA THR A 10 25.45 -18.41 -4.98
C THR A 10 26.66 -19.03 -5.69
N ILE A 11 27.44 -18.29 -6.48
CA ILE A 11 28.57 -18.86 -7.25
C ILE A 11 29.81 -17.93 -7.20
N VAL A 12 30.33 -17.64 -6.01
CA VAL A 12 31.72 -17.12 -5.85
C VAL A 12 32.43 -17.83 -4.68
N VAL A 13 32.06 -19.08 -4.41
CA VAL A 13 32.74 -19.94 -3.41
C VAL A 13 33.66 -20.98 -4.09
N ALA A 14 33.63 -21.09 -5.43
CA ALA A 14 34.33 -22.16 -6.16
C ALA A 14 35.52 -21.74 -7.03
N LEU A 15 35.90 -20.45 -7.12
CA LEU A 15 36.99 -19.98 -8.01
C LEU A 15 38.01 -19.07 -7.31
N LEU A 16 38.54 -19.49 -6.16
CA LEU A 16 39.79 -18.93 -5.62
C LEU A 16 40.71 -20.06 -5.13
N ILE A 17 40.97 -21.02 -6.02
CA ILE A 17 42.17 -21.86 -5.96
C ILE A 17 43.17 -21.22 -6.91
N GLY A 18 44.20 -20.58 -6.37
CA GLY A 18 45.31 -20.05 -7.17
C GLY A 18 45.99 -18.86 -6.51
N GLY A 19 46.98 -19.12 -5.66
CA GLY A 19 47.84 -18.08 -5.07
C GLY A 19 48.34 -18.47 -3.68
N TYR A 20 49.29 -19.39 -3.63
CA TYR A 20 49.96 -19.86 -2.43
C TYR A 20 50.78 -18.71 -1.82
N ALA A 21 50.32 -18.13 -0.72
CA ALA A 21 51.15 -17.32 0.17
C ALA A 21 51.11 -17.94 1.56
N TYR A 22 51.97 -18.95 1.73
CA TYR A 22 52.31 -19.50 3.03
C TYR A 22 53.07 -18.41 3.81
N SER A 23 52.36 -17.64 4.63
CA SER A 23 52.96 -16.65 5.51
C SER A 23 52.38 -16.78 6.93
N ASN A 24 53.30 -16.87 7.90
CA ASN A 24 53.13 -16.98 9.35
C ASN A 24 51.71 -17.28 9.87
N HIS A 25 51.48 -18.55 10.25
CA HIS A 25 50.26 -19.03 10.93
C HIS A 25 49.80 -18.14 12.12
N HIS A 26 50.73 -17.47 12.82
CA HIS A 26 50.40 -16.57 13.92
C HIS A 26 49.84 -15.21 13.50
N ALA A 27 50.26 -14.68 12.35
CA ALA A 27 49.76 -13.40 11.84
C ALA A 27 48.33 -13.55 11.30
N THR A 28 48.07 -14.62 10.56
CA THR A 28 46.74 -14.93 10.01
C THR A 28 45.71 -15.27 11.10
N ALA A 29 46.13 -15.94 12.18
CA ALA A 29 45.27 -16.20 13.34
C ALA A 29 44.87 -14.91 14.08
N LYS A 30 45.83 -14.01 14.35
CA LYS A 30 45.53 -12.71 15.01
C LYS A 30 44.61 -11.84 14.17
N GLU A 31 44.82 -11.78 12.86
CA GLU A 31 43.95 -11.03 11.95
C GLU A 31 42.54 -11.61 11.87
N TYR A 32 42.42 -12.94 11.89
CA TYR A 32 41.12 -13.63 11.99
C TYR A 32 40.39 -13.25 13.28
N ASP A 33 41.06 -13.33 14.43
CA ASP A 33 40.45 -13.01 15.72
C ASP A 33 40.05 -11.54 15.82
N ALA A 34 40.87 -10.64 15.28
CA ALA A 34 40.56 -9.23 15.17
C ALA A 34 39.33 -9.01 14.28
N ALA A 35 39.25 -9.64 13.11
CA ALA A 35 38.10 -9.56 12.23
C ALA A 35 36.81 -10.10 12.88
N MET A 36 36.88 -11.25 13.54
CA MET A 36 35.73 -11.82 14.27
C MET A 36 35.29 -10.94 15.44
N THR A 37 36.22 -10.32 16.15
CA THR A 37 35.92 -9.38 17.25
C THR A 37 35.30 -8.09 16.72
N ASN A 38 35.88 -7.48 15.68
CA ASN A 38 35.33 -6.29 15.04
C ASN A 38 33.94 -6.54 14.46
N GLY A 39 33.71 -7.71 13.86
CA GLY A 39 32.40 -8.12 13.38
C GLY A 39 31.37 -8.19 14.51
N ARG A 40 31.72 -8.81 15.65
CA ARG A 40 30.86 -8.86 16.84
C ARG A 40 30.59 -7.47 17.42
N THR A 41 31.60 -6.60 17.50
CA THR A 41 31.46 -5.21 17.95
C THR A 41 30.53 -4.42 17.01
N ALA A 42 30.69 -4.58 15.70
CA ALA A 42 29.80 -3.96 14.71
C ALA A 42 28.35 -4.45 14.85
N LEU A 43 28.14 -5.74 15.15
CA LEU A 43 26.81 -6.25 15.50
C LEU A 43 26.24 -5.56 16.73
N GLN A 44 27.02 -5.37 17.80
CA GLN A 44 26.56 -4.62 18.98
C GLN A 44 26.16 -3.20 18.60
N ALA A 45 26.97 -2.51 17.80
CA ALA A 45 26.72 -1.17 17.27
C ALA A 45 25.61 -1.08 16.21
N LYS A 46 24.96 -2.20 15.85
CA LYS A 46 23.92 -2.29 14.79
C LYS A 46 24.44 -1.93 13.39
N ASN A 47 25.74 -1.98 13.18
CA ASN A 47 26.36 -1.70 11.90
C ASN A 47 26.50 -3.00 11.09
N TYR A 48 25.39 -3.47 10.55
CA TYR A 48 25.31 -4.80 9.93
C TYR A 48 26.18 -4.94 8.68
N THR A 49 26.26 -3.90 7.84
CA THR A 49 27.12 -3.88 6.66
C THR A 49 28.60 -4.03 7.03
N GLN A 50 29.06 -3.29 8.05
CA GLN A 50 30.44 -3.46 8.53
C GLN A 50 30.65 -4.86 9.15
N ALA A 51 29.68 -5.36 9.92
CA ALA A 51 29.76 -6.71 10.48
C ALA A 51 29.93 -7.79 9.40
N GLU A 52 29.14 -7.72 8.31
CA GLU A 52 29.29 -8.64 7.18
C GLU A 52 30.68 -8.54 6.54
N SER A 53 31.19 -7.33 6.32
CA SER A 53 32.54 -7.13 5.79
C SER A 53 33.61 -7.74 6.69
N TYR A 54 33.48 -7.60 8.01
CA TYR A 54 34.42 -8.18 8.97
C TYR A 54 34.36 -9.72 8.96
N PHE A 55 33.17 -10.32 8.93
CA PHE A 55 33.06 -11.80 8.86
C PHE A 55 33.53 -12.36 7.51
N GLN A 56 33.32 -11.64 6.41
CA GLN A 56 33.93 -12.00 5.11
C GLN A 56 35.45 -11.92 5.16
N ASN A 57 36.00 -10.89 5.80
CA ASN A 57 37.45 -10.77 5.98
C ASN A 57 38.00 -11.90 6.85
N ALA A 58 37.29 -12.33 7.90
CA ALA A 58 37.65 -13.49 8.69
C ALA A 58 37.72 -14.77 7.82
N LEU A 59 36.72 -15.00 6.96
CA LEU A 59 36.72 -16.14 6.01
C LEU A 59 37.84 -16.08 4.97
N LYS A 60 38.32 -14.89 4.59
CA LYS A 60 39.50 -14.75 3.73
C LYS A 60 40.79 -15.19 4.43
N ARG A 61 40.86 -15.08 5.77
CA ARG A 61 42.05 -15.47 6.55
C ARG A 61 42.00 -16.92 7.00
N LYS A 62 40.79 -17.43 7.28
CA LYS A 62 40.53 -18.83 7.61
C LYS A 62 39.39 -19.35 6.75
N LEU A 63 39.75 -19.90 5.60
CA LEU A 63 38.81 -20.39 4.62
C LEU A 63 37.97 -21.52 5.23
N ASN A 64 36.67 -21.53 4.92
CA ASN A 64 35.70 -22.53 5.40
C ASN A 64 35.56 -22.61 6.94
N ASP A 65 35.91 -21.57 7.69
CA ASP A 65 35.66 -21.56 9.13
C ASP A 65 34.14 -21.58 9.42
N PRO A 66 33.62 -22.61 10.13
CA PRO A 66 32.19 -22.76 10.33
C PRO A 66 31.59 -21.66 11.21
N THR A 67 32.38 -21.09 12.13
CA THR A 67 31.91 -20.01 13.02
C THR A 67 31.75 -18.71 12.24
N ALA A 68 32.80 -18.30 11.51
CA ALA A 68 32.74 -17.10 10.67
C ALA A 68 31.64 -17.20 9.61
N GLN A 69 31.48 -18.37 8.98
CA GLN A 69 30.39 -18.62 8.02
C GLN A 69 29.01 -18.52 8.67
N THR A 70 28.85 -19.04 9.88
CA THR A 70 27.60 -18.96 10.64
C THR A 70 27.26 -17.51 10.98
N TYR A 71 28.22 -16.72 11.47
CA TYR A 71 28.02 -15.31 11.79
C TYR A 71 27.68 -14.47 10.55
N LEU A 72 28.38 -14.68 9.44
CA LEU A 72 28.09 -14.01 8.18
C LEU A 72 26.67 -14.34 7.69
N THR A 73 26.34 -15.63 7.59
CA THR A 73 25.04 -16.10 7.11
C THR A 73 23.90 -15.60 7.99
N GLN A 74 24.09 -15.63 9.32
CA GLN A 74 23.10 -15.12 10.27
C GLN A 74 22.89 -13.61 10.12
N THR A 75 23.97 -12.83 9.93
CA THR A 75 23.90 -11.38 9.73
C THR A 75 23.14 -11.05 8.45
N GLN A 76 23.48 -11.69 7.34
CA GLN A 76 22.78 -11.50 6.05
C GLN A 76 21.30 -11.84 6.12
N ARG A 77 20.93 -12.90 6.84
CA ARG A 77 19.53 -13.26 7.07
C ARG A 77 18.81 -12.19 7.89
N PHE A 78 19.46 -11.62 8.90
CA PHE A 78 18.90 -10.54 9.71
C PHE A 78 18.67 -9.28 8.88
N VAL A 79 19.66 -8.86 8.08
CA VAL A 79 19.56 -7.72 7.15
C VAL A 79 18.42 -7.93 6.15
N SER A 80 18.36 -9.10 5.52
CA SER A 80 17.26 -9.45 4.62
C SER A 80 15.88 -9.41 5.31
N GLY A 81 15.84 -9.69 6.62
CA GLY A 81 14.65 -9.52 7.45
C GLY A 81 14.24 -8.05 7.61
N GLU A 82 15.18 -7.17 7.96
CA GLU A 82 14.93 -5.72 8.06
C GLU A 82 14.50 -5.11 6.71
N ASP A 83 15.11 -5.54 5.61
CA ASP A 83 14.74 -5.10 4.26
C ASP A 83 13.32 -5.54 3.90
N ALA A 84 12.98 -6.80 4.20
CA ALA A 84 11.63 -7.32 3.97
C ALA A 84 10.60 -6.58 4.83
N LEU A 85 10.93 -6.26 6.08
CA LEU A 85 10.07 -5.48 6.98
C LEU A 85 9.83 -4.07 6.44
N THR A 86 10.89 -3.39 6.00
CA THR A 86 10.81 -2.04 5.40
C THR A 86 9.99 -2.05 4.10
N ALA A 87 10.16 -3.10 3.28
CA ALA A 87 9.37 -3.35 2.08
C ALA A 87 7.95 -3.85 2.38
N ARG A 88 7.53 -3.94 3.65
CA ARG A 88 6.21 -4.41 4.11
C ARG A 88 5.87 -5.85 3.68
N LYS A 89 6.89 -6.67 3.40
CA LYS A 89 6.78 -8.09 3.09
C LYS A 89 6.83 -8.92 4.38
N PHE A 90 5.82 -8.74 5.23
CA PHE A 90 5.83 -9.24 6.62
C PHE A 90 6.05 -10.76 6.74
N ALA A 91 5.43 -11.57 5.89
CA ALA A 91 5.65 -13.02 5.90
C ALA A 91 7.11 -13.40 5.58
N ARG A 92 7.75 -12.68 4.64
CA ARG A 92 9.18 -12.89 4.34
C ARG A 92 10.05 -12.44 5.50
N ALA A 93 9.75 -11.29 6.12
CA ALA A 93 10.48 -10.79 7.28
C ALA A 93 10.42 -11.79 8.44
N GLU A 94 9.23 -12.32 8.75
CA GLU A 94 9.04 -13.35 9.78
C GLU A 94 9.90 -14.59 9.53
N GLY A 95 9.83 -15.15 8.31
CA GLY A 95 10.64 -16.32 7.96
C GLY A 95 12.15 -16.05 8.04
N ARG A 96 12.61 -14.83 7.74
CA ARG A 96 14.03 -14.44 7.87
C ARG A 96 14.44 -14.34 9.33
N TYR A 97 13.67 -13.67 10.18
CA TYR A 97 13.98 -13.56 11.60
C TYR A 97 13.90 -14.90 12.33
N GLN A 98 12.96 -15.78 11.95
CA GLN A 98 12.89 -17.13 12.50
C GLN A 98 14.17 -17.92 12.20
N LYS A 99 14.65 -17.89 10.95
CA LYS A 99 15.94 -18.51 10.59
C LYS A 99 17.13 -17.93 11.36
N VAL A 100 17.10 -16.64 11.71
CA VAL A 100 18.16 -16.02 12.56
C VAL A 100 18.07 -16.51 13.99
N GLN A 101 16.86 -16.57 14.55
CA GLN A 101 16.60 -17.07 15.90
C GLN A 101 17.05 -18.54 16.05
N ASP A 102 16.78 -19.36 15.04
CA ASP A 102 17.04 -20.80 15.08
C ASP A 102 18.49 -21.16 14.71
N THR A 103 19.32 -20.17 14.39
CA THR A 103 20.74 -20.38 14.07
C THR A 103 21.52 -20.79 15.31
N LYS A 104 21.98 -22.04 15.35
CA LYS A 104 22.87 -22.58 16.40
C LYS A 104 24.31 -22.08 16.21
N GLY A 105 25.02 -21.82 17.30
CA GLY A 105 26.42 -21.35 17.25
C GLY A 105 26.61 -19.93 16.68
N GLY A 106 25.53 -19.18 16.46
CA GLY A 106 25.56 -17.81 15.97
C GLY A 106 25.70 -16.75 17.07
N SER A 107 25.55 -15.49 16.68
CA SER A 107 25.54 -14.33 17.56
C SER A 107 24.30 -14.31 18.48
N PRO A 108 24.47 -14.34 19.82
CA PRO A 108 23.35 -14.18 20.76
C PRO A 108 22.64 -12.84 20.63
N VAL A 109 23.38 -11.79 20.23
CA VAL A 109 22.83 -10.45 19.98
C VAL A 109 21.82 -10.49 18.84
N LEU A 110 22.15 -11.17 17.73
CA LEU A 110 21.23 -11.31 16.60
C LEU A 110 20.04 -12.19 16.95
N VAL A 111 20.23 -13.29 17.70
CA VAL A 111 19.11 -14.12 18.18
C VAL A 111 18.13 -13.29 19.02
N LYS A 112 18.63 -12.51 19.99
CA LYS A 112 17.80 -11.64 20.83
C LYS A 112 17.02 -10.61 20.00
N ARG A 113 17.69 -9.94 19.06
CA ARG A 113 17.05 -8.94 18.19
C ARG A 113 16.04 -9.58 17.24
N ALA A 114 16.34 -10.75 16.68
CA ALA A 114 15.42 -11.48 15.82
C ALA A 114 14.15 -11.90 16.56
N LYS A 115 14.27 -12.37 17.82
CA LYS A 115 13.10 -12.64 18.69
C LYS A 115 12.21 -11.41 18.86
N GLN A 116 12.82 -10.25 19.17
CA GLN A 116 12.08 -8.99 19.30
C GLN A 116 11.38 -8.62 17.99
N ARG A 117 12.07 -8.73 16.86
CA ARG A 117 11.51 -8.46 15.53
C ARG A 117 10.39 -9.41 15.15
N LEU A 118 10.49 -10.70 15.49
CA LEU A 118 9.41 -11.66 15.29
C LEU A 118 8.14 -11.26 16.02
N THR A 119 8.26 -10.86 17.29
CA THR A 119 7.10 -10.36 18.05
C THR A 119 6.48 -9.14 17.38
N THR A 120 7.31 -8.19 16.95
CA THR A 120 6.83 -7.01 16.20
C THR A 120 6.11 -7.41 14.91
N VAL A 121 6.71 -8.27 14.08
CA VAL A 121 6.13 -8.70 12.80
C VAL A 121 4.83 -9.46 12.99
N LYS A 122 4.75 -10.35 13.98
CA LYS A 122 3.51 -11.09 14.30
C LYS A 122 2.38 -10.14 14.69
N LYS A 123 2.67 -9.14 15.54
CA LYS A 123 1.70 -8.10 15.90
C LYS A 123 1.28 -7.29 14.67
N ILE A 124 2.22 -6.90 13.81
CA ILE A 124 1.90 -6.18 12.58
C ILE A 124 0.97 -7.00 11.69
N ARG A 125 1.27 -8.29 11.48
CA ARG A 125 0.44 -9.19 10.66
C ARG A 125 -0.97 -9.35 11.21
N ALA A 126 -1.11 -9.54 12.53
CA ALA A 126 -2.42 -9.62 13.18
C ALA A 126 -3.23 -8.34 12.94
N ASN A 127 -2.62 -7.18 13.15
CA ASN A 127 -3.24 -5.89 12.87
C ASN A 127 -3.59 -5.70 11.39
N VAL A 128 -2.73 -6.13 10.45
CA VAL A 128 -3.05 -6.09 9.01
C VAL A 128 -4.32 -6.88 8.73
N ALA A 129 -4.46 -8.09 9.27
CA ALA A 129 -5.65 -8.92 9.06
C ALA A 129 -6.91 -8.24 9.63
N GLN A 130 -6.84 -7.70 10.86
CA GLN A 130 -7.94 -6.97 11.48
C GLN A 130 -8.34 -5.72 10.69
N PHE A 131 -7.36 -4.89 10.31
CA PHE A 131 -7.64 -3.68 9.52
C PHE A 131 -8.18 -3.99 8.13
N GLN A 132 -7.74 -5.09 7.51
CA GLN A 132 -8.30 -5.56 6.25
C GLN A 132 -9.77 -5.98 6.40
N GLN A 133 -10.14 -6.68 7.48
CA GLN A 133 -11.54 -7.04 7.73
C GLN A 133 -12.45 -5.81 7.86
N ILE A 134 -12.04 -4.81 8.64
CA ILE A 134 -12.81 -3.56 8.80
C ILE A 134 -12.93 -2.82 7.45
N LEU A 135 -11.84 -2.78 6.68
CA LEU A 135 -11.83 -2.13 5.35
C LEU A 135 -12.75 -2.88 4.37
N THR A 136 -12.72 -4.21 4.34
CA THR A 136 -13.63 -5.02 3.51
C THR A 136 -15.09 -4.77 3.88
N LYS A 137 -15.43 -4.75 5.18
CA LYS A 137 -16.79 -4.43 5.65
C LYS A 137 -17.22 -3.04 5.17
N ALA A 138 -16.36 -2.03 5.27
CA ALA A 138 -16.65 -0.70 4.75
C ALA A 138 -16.86 -0.71 3.22
N GLN A 139 -16.09 -1.51 2.47
CA GLN A 139 -16.27 -1.65 1.02
C GLN A 139 -17.58 -2.32 0.66
N GLU A 140 -18.03 -3.34 1.41
CA GLU A 140 -19.33 -3.98 1.22
C GLU A 140 -20.48 -3.00 1.50
N GLN A 141 -20.37 -2.20 2.57
CA GLN A 141 -21.35 -1.14 2.86
C GLN A 141 -21.40 -0.07 1.77
N ASN A 142 -20.25 0.33 1.20
CA ASN A 142 -20.19 1.24 0.06
C ASN A 142 -20.88 0.64 -1.19
N GLN A 143 -20.63 -0.64 -1.50
CA GLN A 143 -21.27 -1.34 -2.63
C GLN A 143 -22.78 -1.47 -2.45
N ALA A 144 -23.25 -1.62 -1.21
CA ALA A 144 -24.67 -1.58 -0.86
C ALA A 144 -25.26 -0.16 -0.80
N LEU A 145 -24.54 0.87 -1.29
CA LEU A 145 -24.91 2.29 -1.25
C LEU A 145 -25.12 2.87 0.16
N ASN A 146 -24.73 2.13 1.19
CA ASN A 146 -24.79 2.54 2.60
C ASN A 146 -23.55 3.35 2.99
N TYR A 147 -23.36 4.49 2.33
CA TYR A 147 -22.16 5.33 2.48
C TYR A 147 -21.93 5.84 3.90
N GLY A 148 -23.01 6.15 4.65
CA GLY A 148 -22.91 6.59 6.04
C GLY A 148 -22.38 5.49 6.95
N ALA A 149 -22.90 4.27 6.82
CA ALA A 149 -22.41 3.12 7.55
C ALA A 149 -20.95 2.78 7.18
N SER A 150 -20.61 2.88 5.89
CA SER A 150 -19.24 2.71 5.40
C SER A 150 -18.27 3.71 6.04
N ASN A 151 -18.64 5.00 6.11
CA ASN A 151 -17.84 6.02 6.77
C ASN A 151 -17.68 5.77 8.28
N ASN A 152 -18.76 5.39 8.98
CA ASN A 152 -18.67 5.04 10.40
C ASN A 152 -17.70 3.87 10.65
N THR A 153 -17.74 2.84 9.79
CA THR A 153 -16.78 1.72 9.86
C THR A 153 -15.34 2.19 9.57
N LEU A 154 -15.14 3.13 8.65
CA LEU A 154 -13.82 3.71 8.36
C LEU A 154 -13.28 4.57 9.51
N ASP A 155 -14.15 5.22 10.29
CA ASP A 155 -13.74 5.98 11.47
C ASP A 155 -13.11 5.09 12.54
N GLU A 156 -13.53 3.83 12.67
CA GLU A 156 -12.87 2.84 13.54
C GLU A 156 -11.39 2.66 13.17
N LEU A 157 -11.07 2.69 11.87
CA LEU A 157 -9.68 2.63 11.39
C LEU A 157 -8.93 3.94 11.66
N PHE A 158 -9.52 5.08 11.31
CA PHE A 158 -8.84 6.38 11.43
C PHE A 158 -8.60 6.80 12.88
N ASN A 159 -9.48 6.42 13.80
CA ASN A 159 -9.33 6.66 15.24
C ASN A 159 -8.29 5.73 15.90
N ASN A 160 -7.90 4.65 15.23
CA ASN A 160 -6.88 3.74 15.74
C ASN A 160 -5.46 4.27 15.45
N LYS A 161 -4.75 4.72 16.49
CA LYS A 161 -3.36 5.22 16.39
C LYS A 161 -2.39 4.20 15.77
N GLN A 162 -2.63 2.90 15.92
CA GLN A 162 -1.79 1.89 15.30
C GLN A 162 -1.97 1.87 13.78
N PHE A 163 -3.19 2.09 13.27
CA PHE A 163 -3.47 2.14 11.83
C PHE A 163 -2.75 3.29 11.12
N GLN A 164 -2.43 4.36 11.85
CA GLN A 164 -1.69 5.51 11.31
C GLN A 164 -0.18 5.24 11.18
N GLN A 165 0.33 4.12 11.70
CA GLN A 165 1.75 3.79 11.60
C GLN A 165 2.16 3.50 10.15
N ALA A 166 3.41 3.83 9.81
CA ALA A 166 3.96 3.68 8.46
C ALA A 166 3.81 2.27 7.85
N TYR A 167 3.80 1.24 8.69
CA TYR A 167 3.58 -0.16 8.28
C TYR A 167 2.26 -0.34 7.51
N TYR A 168 1.22 0.42 7.87
CA TYR A 168 -0.13 0.27 7.31
C TYR A 168 -0.47 1.34 6.28
N LYS A 169 0.49 2.17 5.84
CA LYS A 169 0.26 3.27 4.87
C LYS A 169 -0.53 2.86 3.63
N GLY A 170 -0.33 1.63 3.14
CA GLY A 170 -1.09 1.09 2.01
C GLY A 170 -2.59 0.91 2.31
N LEU A 171 -2.93 0.36 3.48
CA LEU A 171 -4.32 0.23 3.93
C LEU A 171 -4.92 1.60 4.25
N TYR A 172 -4.15 2.48 4.91
CA TYR A 172 -4.57 3.85 5.19
C TYR A 172 -4.97 4.61 3.92
N THR A 173 -4.16 4.50 2.86
CA THR A 173 -4.46 5.14 1.57
C THR A 173 -5.74 4.60 0.94
N ARG A 174 -5.98 3.29 1.03
CA ARG A 174 -7.21 2.65 0.52
C ARG A 174 -8.44 3.10 1.31
N ALA A 175 -8.34 3.15 2.64
CA ALA A 175 -9.40 3.66 3.51
C ALA A 175 -9.76 5.10 3.18
N LEU A 176 -8.75 5.96 2.95
CA LEU A 176 -8.97 7.37 2.59
C LEU A 176 -9.66 7.51 1.24
N ALA A 177 -9.25 6.71 0.25
CA ALA A 177 -9.88 6.68 -1.06
C ALA A 177 -11.35 6.24 -0.98
N LEU A 178 -11.65 5.23 -0.16
CA LEU A 178 -13.02 4.76 0.05
C LEU A 178 -13.89 5.83 0.74
N ARG A 179 -13.37 6.49 1.78
CA ARG A 179 -14.07 7.61 2.44
C ARG A 179 -14.40 8.72 1.45
N LYS A 180 -13.45 9.07 0.58
CA LYS A 180 -13.68 10.05 -0.50
C LYS A 180 -14.79 9.60 -1.46
N ALA A 181 -14.81 8.33 -1.84
CA ALA A 181 -15.85 7.77 -2.70
C ALA A 181 -17.23 7.77 -2.02
N ASN A 182 -17.30 7.42 -0.73
CA ASN A 182 -18.53 7.49 0.06
C ASN A 182 -19.11 8.92 0.10
N ASN A 183 -18.26 9.92 0.39
CA ASN A 183 -18.70 11.32 0.48
C ASN A 183 -19.22 11.84 -0.87
N ALA A 184 -18.58 11.43 -1.97
CA ALA A 184 -19.07 11.74 -3.32
C ALA A 184 -20.43 11.08 -3.57
N GLY A 185 -20.59 9.80 -3.22
CA GLY A 185 -21.86 9.07 -3.35
C GLY A 185 -23.00 9.70 -2.53
N GLN A 186 -22.73 10.15 -1.30
CA GLN A 186 -23.71 10.87 -0.48
C GLN A 186 -24.13 12.19 -1.10
N THR A 187 -23.19 12.95 -1.66
CA THR A 187 -23.47 14.25 -2.31
C THR A 187 -24.35 14.05 -3.56
N SER A 188 -24.06 13.01 -4.35
CA SER A 188 -24.87 12.65 -5.51
C SER A 188 -26.28 12.21 -5.11
N ALA A 189 -26.44 11.38 -4.08
CA ALA A 189 -27.74 10.94 -3.59
C ALA A 189 -28.61 12.11 -3.09
N VAL A 190 -28.01 13.10 -2.42
CA VAL A 190 -28.69 14.32 -1.98
C VAL A 190 -29.12 15.21 -3.16
N SER A 191 -28.29 15.31 -4.21
CA SER A 191 -28.61 16.09 -5.40
C SER A 191 -29.76 15.47 -6.22
N SER A 192 -29.83 14.13 -6.27
CA SER A 192 -30.95 13.40 -6.87
C SER A 192 -32.26 13.60 -6.10
N ASN A 193 -32.20 13.69 -4.77
CA ASN A 193 -33.36 13.91 -3.91
C ASN A 193 -33.79 15.40 -3.82
N SER A 194 -32.94 16.33 -4.25
CA SER A 194 -33.26 17.76 -4.34
C SER A 194 -33.88 18.15 -5.70
N SER A 195 -33.98 17.22 -6.64
CA SER A 195 -34.51 17.47 -7.99
C SER A 195 -36.03 17.26 -8.12
N THR A 196 -36.74 17.01 -7.01
CA THR A 196 -38.21 16.95 -6.97
C THR A 196 -38.77 18.10 -6.13
N THR A 197 -38.84 19.32 -6.69
CA THR A 197 -39.93 20.30 -6.49
C THR A 197 -39.63 21.61 -7.23
N THR A 198 -39.91 21.66 -8.53
CA THR A 198 -40.28 22.91 -9.19
C THR A 198 -41.49 22.68 -10.08
N SER A 199 -42.67 22.77 -9.47
CA SER A 199 -43.90 23.15 -10.17
C SER A 199 -44.50 24.34 -9.42
N PRO A 200 -44.74 25.49 -10.08
CA PRO A 200 -45.40 26.63 -9.47
C PRO A 200 -46.91 26.46 -9.61
N SER A 201 -47.63 26.45 -8.49
CA SER A 201 -49.07 26.68 -8.50
C SER A 201 -49.50 27.43 -7.26
N SER A 202 -50.27 28.47 -7.53
CA SER A 202 -50.72 29.57 -6.69
C SER A 202 -51.74 29.19 -5.60
N SER A 203 -51.76 30.06 -4.59
CA SER A 203 -52.90 30.52 -3.76
C SER A 203 -53.48 29.63 -2.64
N ALA A 204 -53.41 30.24 -1.44
CA ALA A 204 -54.46 30.42 -0.42
C ALA A 204 -54.64 29.40 0.74
N SER A 205 -54.30 29.91 1.93
CA SER A 205 -55.03 29.89 3.21
C SER A 205 -55.11 28.64 4.11
N SER A 206 -54.54 28.85 5.32
CA SER A 206 -55.01 28.53 6.68
C SER A 206 -55.06 27.11 7.25
N THR A 207 -54.22 26.95 8.29
CA THR A 207 -54.44 26.31 9.63
C THR A 207 -54.52 24.78 9.74
N THR A 208 -53.48 24.15 10.34
CA THR A 208 -53.40 23.79 11.78
C THR A 208 -52.41 22.64 12.00
N GLY A 209 -51.50 22.78 12.97
CA GLY A 209 -51.17 21.70 13.92
C GLY A 209 -49.93 20.81 13.70
N SER A 210 -48.95 21.04 14.58
CA SER A 210 -48.03 20.06 15.18
C SER A 210 -46.70 19.67 14.49
N THR A 211 -45.65 20.17 15.14
CA THR A 211 -44.52 19.40 15.69
C THR A 211 -43.62 18.63 14.72
N SER A 212 -42.44 19.20 14.45
CA SER A 212 -41.18 18.48 14.68
C SER A 212 -39.99 19.42 14.50
N THR A 213 -39.13 19.38 15.52
CA THR A 213 -37.88 20.11 15.68
C THR A 213 -37.00 19.98 14.44
N SER A 214 -36.77 21.11 13.76
CA SER A 214 -35.82 21.26 12.67
C SER A 214 -34.39 21.13 13.20
N SER A 215 -33.84 19.92 13.14
CA SER A 215 -32.39 19.71 13.22
C SER A 215 -31.76 20.11 11.90
N SER A 216 -31.27 21.35 11.87
CA SER A 216 -30.35 21.88 10.88
C SER A 216 -29.08 21.03 10.80
N SER A 217 -29.04 20.05 9.90
CA SER A 217 -27.81 19.34 9.54
C SER A 217 -27.08 20.13 8.44
N SER A 218 -26.32 21.12 8.90
CA SER A 218 -25.25 21.74 8.14
C SER A 218 -24.38 20.69 7.47
N SER A 219 -24.22 20.83 6.16
CA SER A 219 -23.23 20.20 5.31
C SER A 219 -21.90 19.96 6.04
N ALA A 220 -21.40 18.72 6.03
CA ALA A 220 -20.06 18.40 6.50
C ALA A 220 -19.03 19.03 5.55
N ALA A 221 -18.77 20.33 5.72
CA ALA A 221 -17.63 21.00 5.14
C ALA A 221 -16.35 20.37 5.70
N LEU A 222 -15.31 20.32 4.87
CA LEU A 222 -13.97 19.89 5.27
C LEU A 222 -13.59 20.60 6.56
N THR A 223 -13.12 19.86 7.55
CA THR A 223 -12.53 20.51 8.73
C THR A 223 -11.34 21.35 8.30
N SER A 224 -11.06 22.44 9.02
CA SER A 224 -9.97 23.36 8.65
C SER A 224 -8.61 22.65 8.53
N SER A 225 -8.41 21.56 9.29
CA SER A 225 -7.23 20.69 9.19
C SER A 225 -7.21 19.85 7.90
N GLU A 226 -8.37 19.37 7.42
CA GLU A 226 -8.49 18.62 6.16
C GLU A 226 -8.34 19.53 4.94
N ALA A 227 -8.84 20.77 4.99
CA ALA A 227 -8.64 21.76 3.93
C ALA A 227 -7.16 22.17 3.79
N ALA A 228 -6.46 22.34 4.92
CA ALA A 228 -5.02 22.64 4.94
C ALA A 228 -4.14 21.47 4.47
N ALA A 229 -4.55 20.23 4.75
CA ALA A 229 -3.86 19.04 4.27
C ALA A 229 -4.08 18.80 2.76
N ALA A 230 -5.27 19.12 2.25
CA ALA A 230 -5.58 19.02 0.82
C ALA A 230 -4.79 20.03 -0.02
N SER A 231 -4.60 21.25 0.49
CA SER A 231 -3.85 22.32 -0.19
C SER A 231 -2.32 22.10 -0.16
N ASN A 232 -1.79 21.36 0.82
CA ASN A 232 -0.36 21.00 0.90
C ASN A 232 0.02 19.71 0.13
N TYR A 233 -0.94 19.04 -0.50
CA TYR A 233 -0.68 17.77 -1.18
C TYR A 233 -0.07 17.97 -2.58
N GLN A 234 1.26 17.92 -2.69
CA GLN A 234 2.01 18.02 -3.96
C GLN A 234 2.42 16.66 -4.57
N GLY A 235 1.82 15.55 -4.12
CA GLY A 235 2.20 14.20 -4.57
C GLY A 235 1.35 13.68 -5.72
N LYS A 236 1.94 13.36 -6.88
CA LYS A 236 1.29 12.47 -7.85
C LYS A 236 1.29 11.05 -7.27
N ASN A 237 0.12 10.50 -6.94
CA ASN A 237 -0.04 9.11 -6.51
C ASN A 237 -0.58 8.24 -7.66
N GLU A 238 -0.45 6.91 -7.57
CA GLU A 238 -0.93 5.95 -8.58
C GLU A 238 -2.43 6.03 -8.90
N TYR A 239 -3.18 6.83 -8.15
CA TYR A 239 -4.61 7.09 -8.30
C TYR A 239 -4.93 8.51 -8.77
N THR A 240 -3.93 9.36 -9.04
CA THR A 240 -4.15 10.48 -9.97
C THR A 240 -4.50 9.87 -11.31
N VAL A 241 -5.69 10.18 -11.83
CA VAL A 241 -6.10 9.78 -13.18
C VAL A 241 -4.99 10.21 -14.12
N THR A 242 -4.28 9.23 -14.69
CA THR A 242 -3.14 9.52 -15.56
C THR A 242 -3.66 10.16 -16.83
N LYS A 243 -2.88 11.03 -17.50
CA LYS A 243 -3.30 11.68 -18.77
C LYS A 243 -3.88 10.68 -19.78
N LYS A 244 -3.31 9.47 -19.86
CA LYS A 244 -3.81 8.38 -20.72
C LYS A 244 -5.21 7.85 -20.35
N GLN A 245 -5.62 7.95 -19.09
CA GLN A 245 -6.95 7.54 -18.62
C GLN A 245 -8.00 8.65 -18.81
N THR A 246 -7.56 9.89 -19.09
CA THR A 246 -8.42 11.00 -19.45
C THR A 246 -8.50 11.25 -20.96
N GLU A 247 -7.73 10.52 -21.77
CA GLU A 247 -7.59 10.77 -23.21
C GLU A 247 -8.12 9.60 -24.05
N LEU A 248 -8.70 9.92 -25.22
CA LEU A 248 -9.05 8.99 -26.28
C LEU A 248 -8.27 9.40 -27.52
N ASN A 249 -7.46 8.51 -28.10
CA ASN A 249 -6.61 8.80 -29.26
C ASN A 249 -5.72 10.05 -29.10
N GLY A 250 -5.19 10.27 -27.89
CA GLY A 250 -4.29 11.39 -27.57
C GLY A 250 -5.00 12.74 -27.36
N LYS A 251 -6.35 12.78 -27.38
CA LYS A 251 -7.14 13.97 -27.03
C LYS A 251 -7.88 13.77 -25.72
N VAL A 252 -7.89 14.80 -24.87
CA VAL A 252 -8.59 14.77 -23.58
C VAL A 252 -10.09 14.62 -23.83
N ILE A 253 -10.71 13.64 -23.16
CA ILE A 253 -12.15 13.44 -23.12
C ILE A 253 -12.74 14.50 -22.20
N THR A 254 -13.52 15.40 -22.80
CA THR A 254 -14.16 16.53 -22.11
C THR A 254 -15.39 16.09 -21.32
N ALA A 255 -15.82 16.91 -20.34
CA ALA A 255 -17.05 16.67 -19.59
C ALA A 255 -18.30 16.59 -20.51
N ALA A 256 -18.33 17.38 -21.59
CA ALA A 256 -19.40 17.34 -22.59
C ALA A 256 -19.44 15.98 -23.32
N GLN A 257 -18.28 15.41 -23.66
CA GLN A 257 -18.19 14.09 -24.27
C GLN A 257 -18.61 12.97 -23.29
N ILE A 258 -18.30 13.11 -22.00
CA ILE A 258 -18.76 12.19 -20.97
C ILE A 258 -20.29 12.25 -20.83
N SER A 259 -20.87 13.45 -20.84
CA SER A 259 -22.33 13.63 -20.78
C SER A 259 -23.04 13.02 -22.00
N SER A 260 -22.52 13.26 -23.21
CA SER A 260 -23.04 12.65 -24.44
C SER A 260 -22.88 11.13 -24.46
N ALA A 261 -21.76 10.61 -23.96
CA ALA A 261 -21.54 9.17 -23.80
C ALA A 261 -22.54 8.54 -22.82
N ARG A 262 -22.86 9.22 -21.71
CA ARG A 262 -23.89 8.76 -20.76
C ARG A 262 -25.26 8.64 -21.41
N GLN A 263 -25.67 9.67 -22.15
CA GLN A 263 -26.91 9.64 -22.93
C GLN A 263 -26.93 8.47 -23.93
N THR A 264 -25.81 8.22 -24.61
CA THR A 264 -25.67 7.13 -25.58
C THR A 264 -25.76 5.75 -24.92
N ILE A 265 -25.14 5.58 -23.75
CA ILE A 265 -25.18 4.34 -22.95
C ILE A 265 -26.61 4.10 -22.44
N ASN A 266 -27.26 5.12 -21.88
CA ASN A 266 -28.65 5.03 -21.41
C ASN A 266 -29.62 4.70 -22.55
N ALA A 267 -29.51 5.38 -23.69
CA ALA A 267 -30.33 5.12 -24.87
C ALA A 267 -30.11 3.71 -25.46
N ALA A 268 -28.93 3.13 -25.27
CA ALA A 268 -28.61 1.75 -25.67
C ALA A 268 -29.10 0.69 -24.67
N GLY A 269 -29.72 1.11 -23.56
CA GLY A 269 -30.24 0.28 -22.49
C GLY A 269 -29.24 -0.10 -21.41
N GLY A 270 -28.09 0.59 -21.32
CA GLY A 270 -27.14 0.45 -20.21
C GLY A 270 -27.45 1.44 -19.08
N ALA A 271 -26.99 1.17 -17.87
CA ALA A 271 -27.21 2.02 -16.70
C ALA A 271 -26.08 3.05 -16.52
N ALA A 272 -25.97 4.02 -17.44
CA ALA A 272 -24.92 5.03 -17.39
C ALA A 272 -24.99 5.89 -16.11
N ASP A 273 -26.18 6.04 -15.53
CA ASP A 273 -26.39 6.82 -14.30
C ASP A 273 -25.75 6.15 -13.07
N ALA A 274 -25.50 4.83 -13.13
CA ALA A 274 -24.76 4.09 -12.12
C ALA A 274 -23.23 4.11 -12.35
N MET A 275 -22.76 4.64 -13.49
CA MET A 275 -21.34 4.66 -13.85
C MET A 275 -20.64 5.94 -13.36
N SER A 276 -19.40 5.83 -12.86
CA SER A 276 -18.58 7.02 -12.60
C SER A 276 -18.06 7.64 -13.91
N ASP A 277 -17.61 8.90 -13.88
CA ASP A 277 -16.99 9.53 -15.06
C ASP A 277 -15.78 8.74 -15.56
N GLN A 278 -15.07 8.05 -14.66
CA GLN A 278 -13.98 7.18 -15.05
C GLN A 278 -14.48 5.93 -15.76
N ASP A 279 -15.59 5.34 -15.33
CA ASP A 279 -16.18 4.16 -15.97
C ASP A 279 -16.73 4.49 -17.35
N VAL A 280 -17.34 5.67 -17.51
CA VAL A 280 -17.77 6.17 -18.82
C VAL A 280 -16.56 6.37 -19.74
N ARG A 281 -15.46 6.96 -19.23
CA ARG A 281 -14.20 7.08 -20.01
C ARG A 281 -13.63 5.72 -20.39
N VAL A 282 -13.63 4.75 -19.48
CA VAL A 282 -13.16 3.38 -19.77
C VAL A 282 -14.05 2.72 -20.82
N ALA A 283 -15.37 2.87 -20.75
CA ALA A 283 -16.29 2.35 -21.75
C ALA A 283 -16.04 2.95 -23.14
N MET A 284 -15.83 4.27 -23.23
CA MET A 284 -15.47 4.95 -24.49
C MET A 284 -14.14 4.41 -25.06
N GLN A 285 -13.12 4.22 -24.20
CA GLN A 285 -11.82 3.68 -24.61
C GLN A 285 -11.90 2.23 -25.10
N GLN A 286 -12.71 1.39 -24.45
CA GLN A 286 -12.85 -0.02 -24.84
C GLN A 286 -13.69 -0.20 -26.10
N ALA A 287 -14.70 0.65 -26.31
CA ALA A 287 -15.47 0.68 -27.54
C ALA A 287 -14.57 1.02 -28.74
N ASP A 288 -13.76 2.09 -28.62
CA ASP A 288 -12.81 2.53 -29.64
C ASP A 288 -11.75 1.45 -29.94
N LYS A 289 -11.15 0.86 -28.90
CA LYS A 289 -10.15 -0.23 -29.04
C LYS A 289 -10.70 -1.46 -29.75
N LYS A 290 -12.01 -1.73 -29.63
CA LYS A 290 -12.69 -2.86 -30.29
C LYS A 290 -13.27 -2.50 -31.66
N GLY A 291 -13.11 -1.24 -32.11
CA GLY A 291 -13.72 -0.76 -33.35
C GLY A 291 -15.25 -0.78 -33.34
N LEU A 292 -15.85 -0.65 -32.15
CA LEU A 292 -17.31 -0.70 -31.96
C LEU A 292 -17.83 0.71 -31.64
N SER A 293 -19.06 1.00 -32.08
CA SER A 293 -19.77 2.17 -31.57
C SER A 293 -20.10 1.98 -30.09
N LEU A 294 -20.16 3.08 -29.34
CA LEU A 294 -20.49 3.04 -27.91
C LEU A 294 -21.86 2.38 -27.66
N THR A 295 -22.84 2.58 -28.55
CA THR A 295 -24.14 1.91 -28.52
C THR A 295 -23.99 0.38 -28.63
N LYS A 296 -23.24 -0.12 -29.62
CA LYS A 296 -23.06 -1.56 -29.84
C LYS A 296 -22.23 -2.20 -28.73
N TYR A 297 -21.21 -1.49 -28.24
CA TYR A 297 -20.45 -1.88 -27.06
C TYR A 297 -21.35 -2.01 -25.84
N THR A 298 -22.23 -1.03 -25.62
CA THR A 298 -23.17 -1.03 -24.49
C THR A 298 -24.11 -2.23 -24.55
N GLN A 299 -24.74 -2.47 -25.70
CA GLN A 299 -25.67 -3.59 -25.89
C GLN A 299 -25.02 -4.97 -25.71
N THR A 300 -23.71 -5.07 -25.91
CA THR A 300 -22.97 -6.33 -25.85
C THR A 300 -22.30 -6.57 -24.49
N TYR A 301 -21.89 -5.51 -23.79
CA TYR A 301 -20.99 -5.63 -22.63
C TYR A 301 -21.41 -4.82 -21.39
N LEU A 302 -22.41 -3.94 -21.48
CA LEU A 302 -22.83 -3.06 -20.37
C LEU A 302 -24.33 -3.16 -20.06
N LYS A 303 -24.99 -4.22 -20.54
CA LYS A 303 -26.34 -4.61 -20.14
C LYS A 303 -26.29 -5.62 -19.01
#